data_AF-A0A8S1L2N6-F1
#
_entry.id   AF-A0A8S1L2N6-F1
#
_cell.length_a   1.000
_cell.length_b   1.000
_cell.length_c   1.000
_cell.angle_alpha   90.00
_cell.angle_beta   90.00
_cell.angle_gamma   90.00
#
_symmetry.space_group_name_H-M   'P 1'
#
loop_
_entity.id
_entity.type
_entity.pdbx_description
1 polymer ?
#
loop_
_entity_poly.entity_id
_entity_poly.type
_entity_poly.pdbx_seq_one_letter_code
_entity_poly.pdbx_strand_id
1 'polypeptide(L)'
;MVNILLLAGPGCGWGAILLGGVFKFVLQSDDNDMTWYQAFTLGSILSATDPVAVVLKELGASLAFNHLFEGEALLNDDVAMVFFIFFNKFSKAQSGKGEAFTSSQVVINFIRNSLVRSVLGKVLGRLAALWTKRILEMICQFIKFI
;
A
#
# COMPACT_ATOMS: atom_id res chain seq x y z
N MET A 1 1.74 13.92 11.14
CA MET A 1 1.33 13.96 9.72
C MET A 1 2.53 14.05 8.79
N VAL A 2 3.33 15.11 8.79
CA VAL A 2 4.53 15.22 7.90
C VAL A 2 5.46 14.00 8.04
N ASN A 3 5.78 13.59 9.27
CA ASN A 3 6.63 12.42 9.52
C ASN A 3 6.04 11.12 8.95
N ILE A 4 4.72 10.95 9.00
CA ILE A 4 4.02 9.78 8.45
C ILE A 4 4.17 9.76 6.94
N LEU A 5 3.92 10.90 6.28
CA LEU A 5 4.04 11.02 4.82
C LEU A 5 5.48 10.84 4.33
N LEU A 6 6.47 11.30 5.09
CA LEU A 6 7.88 11.08 4.79
C LEU A 6 8.28 9.62 4.97
N LEU A 7 7.75 8.93 5.98
CA LEU A 7 8.07 7.52 6.19
C LEU A 7 7.38 6.63 5.15
N ALA A 8 6.07 6.80 4.95
CA ALA A 8 5.28 6.00 4.02
C ALA A 8 5.59 6.30 2.54
N GLY A 9 5.91 7.55 2.19
CA GLY A 9 6.16 7.96 0.81
C GLY A 9 7.58 7.61 0.33
N PRO A 10 8.57 8.49 0.58
CA PRO A 10 9.94 8.25 0.15
C PRO A 10 10.62 7.08 0.88
N GLY A 11 10.23 6.77 2.13
CA GLY A 11 10.77 5.60 2.84
C GLY A 11 10.42 4.28 2.15
N CYS A 12 9.15 4.10 1.75
CA CYS A 12 8.70 2.94 0.96
C CYS A 12 9.44 2.84 -0.38
N GLY A 13 9.58 3.95 -1.11
CA GLY A 13 10.33 3.97 -2.37
C GLY A 13 11.82 3.60 -2.21
N TRP A 14 12.46 4.09 -1.15
CA TRP A 14 13.85 3.73 -0.83
C TRP A 14 13.96 2.25 -0.44
N GLY A 15 13.01 1.74 0.36
CA GLY A 15 12.89 0.33 0.70
C GLY A 15 12.76 -0.56 -0.55
N ALA A 16 11.93 -0.15 -1.52
CA ALA A 16 11.75 -0.87 -2.77
C ALA A 16 13.04 -0.98 -3.59
N ILE A 17 13.81 0.10 -3.69
CA ILE A 17 15.09 0.12 -4.41
C ILE A 17 16.12 -0.73 -3.68
N LEU A 18 16.26 -0.57 -2.37
CA LEU A 18 17.24 -1.32 -1.57
C LEU A 18 16.95 -2.81 -1.58
N LEU A 19 15.70 -3.22 -1.29
CA LEU A 19 15.31 -4.62 -1.30
C LEU A 19 15.49 -5.22 -2.70
N GLY A 20 15.00 -4.55 -3.74
CA GLY A 20 15.17 -5.01 -5.12
C GLY A 20 16.65 -5.15 -5.51
N GLY A 21 17.49 -4.20 -5.11
CA GLY A 21 18.93 -4.25 -5.30
C GLY A 21 19.56 -5.45 -4.59
N VAL A 22 19.26 -5.64 -3.31
CA VAL A 22 19.74 -6.79 -2.52
C VAL A 22 19.34 -8.11 -3.18
N PHE A 23 18.07 -8.27 -3.59
CA PHE A 23 17.62 -9.48 -4.27
C PHE A 23 18.40 -9.73 -5.56
N LYS A 24 18.63 -8.70 -6.37
CA LYS A 24 19.40 -8.86 -7.61
C LYS A 24 20.85 -9.26 -7.35
N PHE A 25 21.51 -8.65 -6.36
CA PHE A 25 22.88 -9.00 -5.99
C PHE A 25 22.98 -10.41 -5.40
N VAL A 26 22.06 -10.79 -4.50
CA VAL A 26 22.05 -12.11 -3.85
C VAL A 26 21.75 -13.23 -4.84
N LEU A 27 20.79 -13.02 -5.74
CA LEU A 27 20.42 -14.01 -6.75
C LEU A 27 21.40 -14.06 -7.93
N GLN A 28 22.39 -13.16 -8.00
CA GLN A 28 23.35 -13.02 -9.11
C GLN A 28 22.69 -13.07 -10.49
N SER A 29 21.45 -12.57 -10.58
CA SER A 29 20.66 -12.65 -11.80
C SER A 29 21.17 -11.63 -12.81
N ASP A 30 21.55 -12.13 -13.98
CA ASP A 30 21.92 -11.27 -15.10
C ASP A 30 20.67 -10.54 -15.63
N ASP A 31 20.88 -9.48 -16.42
CA ASP A 31 19.80 -8.70 -17.03
C ASP A 31 18.92 -9.53 -17.99
N ASN A 32 19.40 -10.71 -18.41
CA ASN A 32 18.65 -11.67 -19.21
C ASN A 32 17.59 -12.43 -18.39
N ASP A 33 17.84 -12.69 -17.10
CA ASP A 33 16.93 -13.43 -16.24
C ASP A 33 16.01 -12.49 -15.45
N MET A 34 16.59 -11.45 -14.84
CA MET A 34 15.86 -10.46 -14.07
C MET A 34 16.44 -9.07 -14.28
N THR A 35 15.72 -8.25 -15.04
CA THR A 35 16.05 -6.83 -15.23
C THR A 35 15.97 -6.06 -13.91
N TRP A 36 16.66 -4.91 -13.82
CA TRP A 36 16.59 -4.03 -12.65
C TRP A 36 15.16 -3.59 -12.32
N TYR A 37 14.35 -3.29 -13.34
CA TYR A 37 12.95 -2.92 -13.13
C TYR A 37 12.11 -4.07 -12.55
N GLN A 38 12.38 -5.32 -12.93
CA GLN A 38 11.72 -6.48 -12.31
C GLN A 38 12.15 -6.65 -10.85
N ALA A 39 13.44 -6.45 -10.55
CA ALA A 39 13.94 -6.49 -9.19
C ALA A 39 13.32 -5.39 -8.31
N PHE A 40 13.18 -4.17 -8.81
CA PHE A 40 12.50 -3.09 -8.08
C PHE A 40 10.99 -3.29 -7.97
N THR A 41 10.38 -3.95 -8.97
CA THR A 41 8.97 -4.37 -8.88
C THR A 41 8.77 -5.36 -7.73
N LEU A 42 9.68 -6.34 -7.58
CA LEU A 42 9.70 -7.26 -6.45
C LEU A 42 9.94 -6.51 -5.13
N GLY A 43 10.93 -5.63 -5.10
CA GLY A 43 11.24 -4.81 -3.92
C GLY A 43 10.06 -3.94 -3.49
N SER A 44 9.25 -3.45 -4.42
CA SER A 44 8.06 -2.63 -4.12
C SER A 44 7.04 -3.41 -3.31
N ILE A 45 6.75 -4.66 -3.69
CA ILE A 45 5.83 -5.53 -2.95
C ILE A 45 6.36 -5.79 -1.54
N LEU A 46 7.67 -6.00 -1.40
CA LEU A 46 8.31 -6.33 -0.12
C LEU A 46 8.55 -5.11 0.78
N SER A 47 8.40 -3.90 0.26
CA SER A 47 8.62 -2.66 1.02
C SER A 47 7.44 -2.25 1.89
N ALA A 48 6.26 -2.85 1.70
CA ALA A 48 5.12 -2.66 2.58
C ALA A 48 5.40 -3.29 3.96
N THR A 49 5.33 -2.48 5.02
CA THR A 49 5.67 -2.89 6.40
C THR A 49 4.43 -2.91 7.29
N ASP A 50 3.76 -4.07 7.38
CA ASP A 50 2.56 -4.25 8.20
C ASP A 50 2.77 -4.72 9.66
N PRO A 51 3.72 -5.62 10.01
CA PRO A 51 3.62 -6.33 11.29
C PRO A 51 4.14 -5.55 12.52
N VAL A 52 4.80 -4.39 12.33
CA VAL A 52 5.50 -3.69 13.42
C VAL A 52 4.55 -2.83 14.27
N ALA A 53 3.51 -2.24 13.67
CA ALA A 53 2.58 -1.34 14.38
C ALA A 53 1.77 -2.06 15.47
N VAL A 54 1.43 -3.33 15.27
CA VAL A 54 0.65 -4.12 16.23
C VAL A 54 1.49 -4.51 17.45
N VAL A 55 2.74 -4.93 17.23
CA VAL A 55 3.63 -5.42 18.29
C VAL A 55 4.15 -4.30 19.20
N LEU A 56 4.39 -3.09 18.65
CA LEU A 56 4.85 -1.94 19.43
C LEU A 56 3.82 -1.43 20.44
N LYS A 57 2.53 -1.57 20.12
CA LYS A 57 1.44 -1.21 21.02
C LYS A 57 1.42 -2.12 22.25
N GLU A 58 1.71 -3.41 22.06
CA GLU A 58 1.80 -4.40 23.14
C GLU A 58 3.05 -4.23 24.01
N LEU A 59 4.13 -3.67 23.45
CA LEU A 59 5.40 -3.40 24.14
C LEU A 59 5.42 -2.09 24.97
N GLY A 60 4.31 -1.37 25.05
CA GLY A 60 4.19 -0.15 25.87
C GLY A 60 4.78 1.11 25.23
N ALA A 61 4.89 1.17 23.90
CA ALA A 61 5.33 2.38 23.21
C ALA A 61 4.35 3.56 23.43
N SER A 62 4.88 4.79 23.38
CA SER A 62 4.09 6.00 23.61
C SER A 62 2.96 6.16 22.58
N LEU A 63 1.86 6.82 22.97
CA LEU A 63 0.70 7.02 22.11
C LEU A 63 1.06 7.71 20.78
N ALA A 64 1.98 8.68 20.84
CA ALA A 64 2.47 9.39 19.66
C ALA A 64 3.26 8.48 18.71
N PHE A 65 4.02 7.52 19.25
CA PHE A 65 4.80 6.57 18.45
C PHE A 65 3.89 5.52 17.79
N ASN A 66 2.89 5.02 18.53
CA ASN A 66 1.90 4.09 17.98
C ASN A 66 1.10 4.72 16.83
N HIS A 67 0.64 5.97 16.98
CA HIS A 67 -0.06 6.68 15.90
C HIS A 67 0.82 6.97 14.69
N LEU A 68 2.13 7.15 14.88
CA LEU A 68 3.07 7.35 13.77
C LEU A 68 3.18 6.09 12.92
N PHE A 69 3.43 4.93 13.55
CA PHE A 69 3.59 3.64 12.86
C PHE A 69 2.28 3.13 12.29
N GLU A 70 1.16 3.26 13.01
CA GLU A 70 -0.17 2.91 12.49
C GLU A 70 -0.50 3.74 11.24
N GLY A 71 -0.21 5.04 11.26
CA GLY A 71 -0.41 5.89 10.09
C GLY A 71 0.53 5.58 8.93
N GLU A 72 1.75 5.12 9.19
CA GLU A 72 2.70 4.73 8.14
C GLU A 72 2.28 3.43 7.47
N ALA A 73 1.98 2.39 8.26
CA ALA A 73 1.48 1.12 7.75
C ALA A 73 0.21 1.30 6.90
N LEU A 74 -0.73 2.13 7.36
CA LEU A 74 -1.96 2.44 6.60
C LEU A 74 -1.71 3.06 5.21
N LEU A 75 -0.60 3.80 5.04
CA LEU A 75 -0.31 4.51 3.79
C LEU A 75 0.72 3.77 2.92
N ASN A 76 1.61 2.97 3.50
CA ASN A 76 2.71 2.36 2.76
C ASN A 76 2.22 1.35 1.70
N ASP A 77 1.09 0.67 1.94
CA ASP A 77 0.50 -0.30 1.02
C ASP A 77 0.14 0.33 -0.32
N ASP A 78 -0.57 1.47 -0.25
CA ASP A 78 -0.98 2.23 -1.41
C ASP A 78 0.26 2.78 -2.15
N VAL A 79 1.28 3.24 -1.42
CA VAL A 79 2.53 3.77 -2.01
C VAL A 79 3.36 2.66 -2.66
N ALA A 80 3.48 1.50 -2.02
CA ALA A 80 4.16 0.31 -2.54
C ALA A 80 3.53 -0.13 -3.86
N MET A 81 2.20 -0.12 -3.95
CA MET A 81 1.47 -0.39 -5.19
C MET A 81 1.79 0.63 -6.31
N VAL A 82 2.04 1.90 -5.98
CA VAL A 82 2.48 2.89 -7.00
C VAL A 82 3.83 2.52 -7.57
N PHE A 83 4.80 2.25 -6.70
CA PHE A 83 6.15 1.86 -7.13
C PHE A 83 6.11 0.56 -7.92
N PHE A 84 5.29 -0.40 -7.51
CA PHE A 84 5.05 -1.63 -8.27
C PHE A 84 4.55 -1.34 -9.68
N ILE A 85 3.49 -0.55 -9.84
CA ILE A 85 2.94 -0.21 -11.17
C ILE A 85 3.98 0.55 -12.00
N PHE A 86 4.72 1.47 -11.37
CA PHE A 86 5.76 2.26 -12.01
C PHE A 86 6.84 1.35 -12.60
N PHE A 87 7.52 0.55 -11.77
CA PHE A 87 8.61 -0.30 -12.21
C PHE A 87 8.14 -1.42 -13.15
N ASN A 88 6.95 -1.98 -12.95
CA ASN A 88 6.38 -2.99 -13.85
C ASN A 88 6.12 -2.41 -15.25
N LYS A 89 5.61 -1.17 -15.35
CA LYS A 89 5.44 -0.51 -16.65
C LYS A 89 6.78 -0.24 -17.33
N PHE A 90 7.80 0.21 -16.59
CA PHE A 90 9.16 0.36 -17.14
C PHE A 90 9.73 -0.96 -17.63
N SER A 91 9.56 -2.05 -16.87
CA SER A 91 9.98 -3.39 -17.29
C SER A 91 9.32 -3.84 -18.59
N LYS A 92 8.00 -3.63 -18.72
CA LYS A 92 7.26 -3.98 -19.94
C LYS A 92 7.66 -3.13 -21.15
N ALA A 93 7.89 -1.84 -20.94
CA ALA A 93 8.36 -0.93 -21.99
C ALA A 93 9.76 -1.32 -22.48
N GLN A 94 10.69 -1.64 -21.58
CA GLN A 94 12.02 -2.14 -21.94
C GLN A 94 11.95 -3.45 -22.73
N SER A 95 10.98 -4.32 -22.43
CA SER A 95 10.80 -5.60 -23.11
C SER A 95 10.08 -5.48 -24.47
N GLY A 96 9.75 -4.26 -24.94
CA GLY A 96 8.99 -4.04 -26.18
C GLY A 96 7.53 -4.52 -26.14
N LYS A 97 7.02 -4.91 -24.95
CA LYS A 97 5.66 -5.43 -24.74
C LYS A 97 4.74 -4.38 -24.09
N GLY A 98 5.22 -3.16 -23.89
CA GLY A 98 4.50 -2.08 -23.19
C GLY A 98 4.06 -0.97 -24.14
N GLU A 99 2.89 -0.41 -23.85
CA GLU A 99 2.45 0.85 -24.47
C GLU A 99 3.32 2.02 -24.03
N ALA A 100 3.39 3.07 -24.86
CA ALA A 100 4.02 4.32 -24.49
C ALA A 100 3.34 4.88 -23.23
N PHE A 101 4.10 5.04 -22.14
CA PHE A 101 3.60 5.63 -20.91
C PHE A 101 4.54 6.74 -20.45
N THR A 102 3.96 7.79 -19.88
CA THR A 102 4.73 8.89 -19.27
C THR A 102 4.76 8.70 -17.76
N SER A 103 5.89 8.97 -17.11
CA SER A 103 6.01 8.93 -15.64
C SER A 103 4.94 9.77 -14.94
N SER A 104 4.53 10.90 -15.53
CA SER A 104 3.43 11.73 -15.05
C SER A 104 2.07 11.00 -15.03
N GLN A 105 1.81 10.14 -16.01
CA GLN A 105 0.58 9.35 -16.06
C GLN A 105 0.50 8.34 -14.91
N VAL A 106 1.62 7.82 -14.42
CA VAL A 106 1.63 6.93 -13.25
C VAL A 106 1.18 7.69 -12.01
N VAL A 107 1.73 8.87 -11.78
CA VAL A 107 1.36 9.74 -10.65
C VAL A 107 -0.10 10.18 -10.75
N ILE A 108 -0.56 10.61 -11.94
CA ILE A 108 -1.95 11.02 -12.17
C ILE A 108 -2.91 9.85 -11.94
N ASN A 109 -2.58 8.66 -12.45
CA ASN A 109 -3.39 7.46 -12.24
C ASN A 109 -3.42 7.05 -10.77
N PHE A 110 -2.33 7.21 -10.04
CA PHE A 110 -2.32 6.99 -8.60
C PHE A 110 -3.25 7.95 -7.87
N ILE A 111 -3.12 9.26 -8.09
CA ILE A 111 -3.98 10.27 -7.46
C ILE A 111 -5.46 9.98 -7.78
N ARG A 112 -5.77 9.71 -9.05
CA ARG A 112 -7.12 9.35 -9.48
C ARG A 112 -7.63 8.11 -8.76
N ASN A 113 -6.84 7.03 -8.74
CA ASN A 113 -7.25 5.77 -8.14
C ASN A 113 -7.39 5.88 -6.61
N SER A 114 -6.49 6.60 -5.94
CA SER A 114 -6.55 6.85 -4.50
C SER A 114 -7.81 7.65 -4.13
N LEU A 115 -8.15 8.70 -4.90
CA LEU A 115 -9.39 9.46 -4.69
C LEU A 115 -10.64 8.60 -4.93
N VAL A 116 -10.68 7.84 -6.01
CA VAL A 116 -11.82 6.96 -6.33
C VAL A 116 -12.01 5.91 -5.23
N ARG A 117 -10.94 5.26 -4.78
CA ARG A 117 -10.98 4.27 -3.69
C ARG A 117 -11.44 4.89 -2.37
N SER A 118 -10.95 6.09 -2.04
CA SER A 118 -11.35 6.82 -0.83
C SER A 118 -12.83 7.18 -0.82
N VAL A 119 -13.37 7.64 -1.96
CA VAL A 119 -14.80 7.96 -2.10
C VAL A 119 -15.64 6.70 -2.02
N LEU A 120 -15.27 5.66 -2.78
CA LEU A 120 -15.99 4.39 -2.79
C LEU A 120 -16.00 3.74 -1.40
N GLY A 121 -14.87 3.75 -0.70
CA GLY A 121 -14.76 3.25 0.68
C GLY A 121 -15.69 3.97 1.65
N LYS A 122 -15.81 5.31 1.55
CA LYS A 122 -16.76 6.08 2.38
C LYS A 122 -18.21 5.72 2.08
N VAL A 123 -18.56 5.51 0.81
CA VAL A 123 -19.93 5.14 0.41
C VAL A 123 -20.26 3.74 0.90
N LEU A 124 -19.43 2.74 0.59
CA LEU A 124 -19.65 1.36 1.01
C LEU A 124 -19.63 1.21 2.52
N GLY A 125 -18.71 1.91 3.21
CA GLY A 125 -18.66 1.92 4.67
C GLY A 125 -19.93 2.49 5.31
N ARG A 126 -20.52 3.55 4.74
CA ARG A 126 -21.83 4.07 5.19
C ARG A 126 -22.96 3.08 4.94
N LEU A 127 -23.00 2.43 3.78
CA LEU A 127 -24.02 1.42 3.47
C LEU A 127 -23.92 0.22 4.41
N ALA A 128 -22.70 -0.28 4.66
CA ALA A 128 -22.45 -1.34 5.63
C ALA A 128 -22.91 -0.95 7.04
N ALA A 129 -22.58 0.28 7.49
CA ALA A 129 -23.02 0.76 8.80
C ALA A 129 -24.55 0.84 8.93
N LEU A 130 -25.25 1.29 7.89
CA LEU A 130 -26.71 1.30 7.85
C LEU A 130 -27.30 -0.12 7.88
N TRP A 131 -26.67 -1.05 7.18
CA TRP A 131 -27.07 -2.46 7.16
C TRP A 131 -26.88 -3.12 8.53
N THR A 132 -25.72 -2.94 9.17
CA THR A 132 -25.45 -3.45 10.52
C THR A 132 -26.41 -2.85 11.54
N LYS A 133 -26.71 -1.54 11.44
CA LYS A 133 -27.71 -0.89 12.29
C LYS A 133 -29.09 -1.55 12.16
N ARG A 134 -29.52 -1.84 10.93
CA ARG A 134 -30.82 -2.49 10.68
C ARG A 134 -30.90 -3.90 11.26
N ILE A 135 -29.81 -4.68 11.18
CA ILE A 135 -29.73 -6.02 11.77
C ILE A 135 -29.82 -5.94 13.31
N LEU A 136 -29.06 -5.02 13.92
CA LEU A 136 -29.07 -4.80 15.36
C LEU A 136 -30.46 -4.40 15.87
N GLU A 137 -31.15 -3.51 15.16
CA GLU A 137 -32.54 -3.13 15.49
C GLU A 137 -33.49 -4.33 15.46
N MET A 138 -33.37 -5.21 14.47
CA MET A 138 -34.20 -6.42 14.34
C MET A 138 -33.96 -7.40 15.49
N ILE A 139 -32.70 -7.63 15.86
CA ILE A 139 -32.33 -8.49 17.01
C ILE A 139 -32.87 -7.91 18.31
N CYS A 140 -32.70 -6.61 18.54
CA CYS A 140 -33.22 -5.93 19.73
C CYS A 140 -34.75 -5.99 19.84
N GLN A 141 -35.48 -5.94 18.71
CA GLN A 141 -36.92 -6.15 18.72
C GLN A 141 -37.28 -7.59 19.10
N PHE A 142 -36.62 -8.59 18.52
CA PHE A 142 -36.87 -10.00 18.81
C PHE A 142 -36.65 -10.35 20.29
N ILE A 143 -35.57 -9.84 20.90
CA ILE A 143 -35.27 -10.05 22.33
C ILE A 143 -36.37 -9.48 23.24
N LYS A 144 -37.03 -8.37 22.86
CA LYS A 144 -38.13 -7.79 23.67
C LYS A 144 -39.42 -8.63 23.66
N PHE A 145 -39.54 -9.62 22.79
CA PHE A 145 -40.68 -10.53 22.71
C PHE A 145 -40.47 -11.87 23.42
N ILE A 146 -39.26 -12.10 23.96
CA ILE A 146 -38.91 -13.24 24.83
C ILE A 146 -38.92 -12.75 26.28
#